data_AF-A0A388RY88-F1
#
_entry.id   AF-A0A388RY88-F1
#
_cell.length_a   1.000
_cell.length_b   1.000
_cell.length_c   1.000
_cell.angle_alpha   90.00
_cell.angle_beta   90.00
_cell.angle_gamma   90.00
#
_symmetry.space_group_name_H-M   'P 1'
#
loop_
_entity.id
_entity.type
_entity.pdbx_description
1 polymer ?
#
loop_
_entity_poly.entity_id
_entity_poly.type
_entity_poly.pdbx_seq_one_letter_code
_entity_poly.pdbx_strand_id
1 'polypeptide(L)'
;MVDDLDAMLAEARAEDGLRDMLLRLHGMAHTAINGAGMTVATGEESLPELAFDTLAELLKIVTMLQGWLRQIEPLEQLTPRNRSHKSPVLHYF
;
A
#
# COMPACT_ATOMS: atom_id res chain seq x y z
N MET A 1 9.87 4.36 -4.23
CA MET A 1 8.85 4.88 -3.30
C MET A 1 7.76 5.64 -4.03
N VAL A 2 8.03 6.78 -4.65
CA VAL A 2 7.00 7.53 -5.40
C VAL A 2 6.52 6.74 -6.63
N ASP A 3 7.45 6.22 -7.44
CA ASP A 3 7.08 5.40 -8.61
C ASP A 3 6.30 4.14 -8.20
N ASP A 4 6.72 3.48 -7.12
CA ASP A 4 6.04 2.32 -6.55
C ASP A 4 4.63 2.68 -6.04
N LEU A 5 4.45 3.87 -5.46
CA LEU A 5 3.14 4.39 -5.04
C LEU A 5 2.23 4.62 -6.24
N ASP A 6 2.75 5.24 -7.29
CA ASP A 6 2.00 5.56 -8.49
C ASP A 6 1.56 4.29 -9.22
N ALA A 7 2.44 3.29 -9.33
CA ALA A 7 2.12 1.98 -9.88
C ALA A 7 1.03 1.28 -9.07
N MET A 8 1.16 1.23 -7.73
CA MET A 8 0.16 0.64 -6.84
C MET A 8 -1.20 1.34 -6.98
N LEU A 9 -1.23 2.67 -7.06
CA LEU A 9 -2.46 3.43 -7.24
C LEU A 9 -3.11 3.19 -8.61
N ALA A 10 -2.31 3.01 -9.65
CA ALA A 10 -2.81 2.67 -10.98
C ALA A 10 -3.43 1.27 -10.98
N GLU A 11 -2.75 0.27 -10.43
CA GLU A 11 -3.25 -1.11 -10.30
C GLU A 11 -4.52 -1.19 -9.45
N ALA A 12 -4.57 -0.48 -8.31
CA ALA A 12 -5.74 -0.47 -7.45
C ALA A 12 -6.99 0.15 -8.11
N ARG A 13 -6.80 1.02 -9.11
CA ARG A 13 -7.85 1.70 -9.87
C ARG A 13 -8.15 1.07 -11.23
N ALA A 14 -7.35 0.10 -11.66
CA ALA A 14 -7.58 -0.62 -12.90
C ALA A 14 -8.91 -1.40 -12.83
N GLU A 15 -9.44 -1.77 -13.99
CA GLU A 15 -10.54 -2.72 -14.09
C GLU A 15 -10.14 -4.02 -13.38
N ASP A 16 -11.06 -4.57 -12.58
CA ASP A 16 -10.82 -5.71 -11.69
C ASP A 16 -9.72 -5.50 -10.63
N GLY A 17 -9.25 -4.26 -10.45
CA GLY A 17 -8.29 -3.90 -9.43
C GLY A 17 -8.87 -3.94 -8.01
N LEU A 18 -8.02 -3.66 -7.02
CA LEU A 18 -8.36 -3.75 -5.58
C LEU A 18 -9.66 -3.02 -5.23
N ARG A 19 -9.92 -1.84 -5.83
CA ARG A 19 -11.16 -1.11 -5.60
C ARG A 19 -12.39 -1.94 -5.96
N ASP A 20 -12.38 -2.57 -7.12
CA ASP A 20 -13.52 -3.32 -7.63
C ASP A 20 -13.67 -4.65 -6.89
N MET A 21 -12.56 -5.30 -6.52
CA MET A 21 -12.54 -6.45 -5.62
C MET A 21 -13.22 -6.15 -4.27
N LEU A 22 -12.86 -5.03 -3.63
CA LEU A 22 -13.46 -4.60 -2.36
C LEU A 22 -14.96 -4.29 -2.49
N LEU A 23 -15.38 -3.66 -3.59
CA LEU A 23 -16.79 -3.39 -3.86
C LEU A 23 -17.58 -4.68 -4.07
N ARG A 24 -17.06 -5.64 -4.85
CA ARG A 24 -17.66 -6.96 -5.03
C ARG A 24 -17.75 -7.71 -3.70
N LEU A 25 -16.67 -7.72 -2.92
CA LEU A 25 -16.61 -8.39 -1.63
C LEU A 25 -17.64 -7.81 -0.65
N HIS A 26 -17.77 -6.48 -0.62
CA HIS A 26 -18.79 -5.80 0.18
C HIS A 26 -20.21 -6.23 -0.22
N GLY A 27 -20.53 -6.26 -1.52
CA GLY A 27 -21.83 -6.69 -2.02
C GLY A 27 -22.15 -8.15 -1.70
N MET A 28 -21.20 -9.06 -1.93
CA MET A 28 -21.37 -10.49 -1.66
C MET A 28 -21.51 -10.77 -0.15
N ALA A 29 -20.69 -10.13 0.69
CA ALA A 29 -20.80 -10.25 2.14
C ALA A 29 -22.13 -9.72 2.67
N HIS A 30 -22.61 -8.58 2.14
CA HIS A 30 -23.91 -8.02 2.53
C HIS A 30 -25.06 -8.97 2.17
N THR A 31 -25.05 -9.58 0.98
CA THR A 31 -26.04 -10.57 0.57
C THR A 31 -25.99 -11.83 1.45
N ALA A 32 -24.79 -12.36 1.72
CA ALA A 32 -24.58 -13.55 2.53
C ALA A 32 -25.04 -13.36 4.00
N ILE A 33 -24.76 -12.19 4.60
CA ILE A 33 -25.12 -11.88 5.98
C ILE A 33 -26.63 -11.61 6.11
N ASN A 34 -27.22 -10.89 5.16
CA ASN A 34 -28.60 -10.41 5.27
C ASN A 34 -29.64 -11.35 4.62
N GLY A 35 -29.22 -12.48 4.06
CA GLY A 35 -30.12 -13.51 3.53
C GLY A 35 -30.96 -13.04 2.34
N ALA A 36 -30.56 -11.98 1.65
CA ALA A 36 -31.22 -11.56 0.42
C ALA A 36 -31.02 -12.68 -0.61
N GLY A 37 -32.11 -13.15 -1.23
CA GLY A 37 -32.05 -14.25 -2.20
C GLY A 37 -30.99 -13.96 -3.25
N MET A 38 -30.01 -14.86 -3.35
CA MET A 38 -28.92 -14.86 -4.34
C MET A 38 -29.52 -14.96 -5.75
N THR A 39 -30.07 -13.85 -6.25
CA THR A 39 -30.74 -13.75 -7.55
C THR A 39 -29.84 -13.17 -8.63
N VAL A 40 -28.64 -12.71 -8.24
CA VAL A 40 -27.59 -12.39 -9.20
C VAL A 40 -26.80 -13.67 -9.39
N ALA A 41 -26.78 -14.19 -10.62
CA ALA A 41 -25.87 -15.24 -11.03
C ALA A 41 -24.48 -14.85 -10.51
N THR A 42 -23.99 -15.60 -9.54
CA THR A 42 -22.61 -15.50 -9.07
C THR A 42 -21.75 -15.60 -10.32
N GLY A 43 -20.92 -14.59 -10.56
CA GLY A 43 -19.78 -14.77 -11.46
C GLY A 43 -18.99 -16.01 -11.02
N GLU A 44 -18.06 -16.45 -11.86
CA GLU A 44 -17.28 -17.68 -11.66
C GLU A 44 -16.54 -17.76 -10.30
N GLU A 45 -16.45 -16.65 -9.55
CA GLU A 45 -15.78 -16.52 -8.26
C GLU A 45 -16.74 -16.54 -7.05
N SER A 46 -16.43 -17.37 -6.07
CA SER A 46 -17.16 -17.48 -4.79
C SER A 46 -16.70 -16.45 -3.74
N LEU A 47 -17.52 -16.20 -2.71
CA LEU A 47 -17.18 -15.25 -1.65
C LEU A 47 -15.84 -15.57 -0.94
N PRO A 48 -15.54 -16.84 -0.58
CA PRO A 48 -14.24 -17.19 -0.01
C PRO A 48 -13.06 -16.95 -0.96
N GLU A 49 -13.23 -17.21 -2.26
CA GLU A 49 -12.18 -16.99 -3.27
C GLU A 49 -11.87 -15.50 -3.41
N LEU A 50 -12.89 -14.66 -3.58
CA LEU A 50 -12.71 -13.21 -3.65
C LEU A 50 -12.08 -12.63 -2.37
N ALA A 51 -12.45 -13.15 -1.19
CA ALA A 51 -11.84 -12.74 0.06
C ALA A 51 -10.35 -13.10 0.13
N PHE A 52 -9.98 -14.28 -0.35
CA PHE A 52 -8.59 -14.73 -0.41
C PHE A 52 -7.76 -13.84 -1.35
N ASP A 53 -8.26 -13.59 -2.55
CA ASP A 53 -7.56 -12.76 -3.54
C ASP A 53 -7.45 -11.30 -3.06
N THR A 54 -8.50 -10.75 -2.46
CA THR A 54 -8.47 -9.41 -1.87
C THR A 54 -7.42 -9.30 -0.76
N LEU A 55 -7.30 -10.33 0.09
CA LEU A 55 -6.28 -10.38 1.14
C LEU A 55 -4.86 -10.43 0.54
N ALA A 56 -4.66 -11.18 -0.55
CA ALA A 56 -3.37 -11.26 -1.22
C ALA A 56 -2.93 -9.89 -1.76
N GLU A 57 -3.82 -9.13 -2.41
CA GLU A 57 -3.53 -7.77 -2.89
C GLU A 57 -3.21 -6.80 -1.74
N LEU A 58 -3.97 -6.86 -0.64
CA LEU A 58 -3.71 -6.04 0.54
C LEU A 58 -2.34 -6.36 1.17
N LEU A 59 -1.95 -7.63 1.22
CA LEU A 59 -0.65 -8.04 1.76
C LEU A 59 0.53 -7.53 0.92
N LYS A 60 0.40 -7.45 -0.41
CA LYS A 60 1.40 -6.82 -1.28
C LYS A 60 1.61 -5.35 -0.91
N ILE A 61 0.52 -4.62 -0.73
CA ILE A 61 0.55 -3.19 -0.34
C ILE A 61 1.19 -3.03 1.04
N VAL A 62 0.79 -3.84 2.03
CA VAL A 62 1.38 -3.81 3.37
C VAL A 62 2.89 -4.06 3.31
N THR A 63 3.32 -5.05 2.52
CA THR A 63 4.74 -5.39 2.37
C THR A 63 5.54 -4.24 1.78
N MET A 64 5.00 -3.57 0.75
CA MET A 64 5.58 -2.38 0.15
C MET A 64 5.74 -1.25 1.18
N LEU A 65 4.66 -0.92 1.89
CA LEU A 65 4.66 0.15 2.91
C LEU A 65 5.62 -0.15 4.07
N GLN A 66 5.69 -1.40 4.53
CA GLN A 66 6.67 -1.82 5.53
C GLN A 66 8.11 -1.67 5.04
N GLY A 67 8.37 -1.93 3.75
CA GLY A 67 9.66 -1.69 3.12
C GLY A 67 10.06 -0.22 3.19
N TRP A 68 9.11 0.67 2.90
CA TRP A 68 9.31 2.12 2.97
C TRP A 68 9.54 2.62 4.39
N LEU A 69 8.79 2.11 5.38
CA LEU A 69 9.02 2.44 6.78
C LEU A 69 10.46 2.13 7.20
N ARG A 70 10.98 0.95 6.87
CA ARG A 70 12.37 0.57 7.16
C ARG A 70 13.41 1.48 6.47
N GLN A 71 13.08 2.07 5.33
CA GLN A 71 13.96 3.00 4.61
C GLN A 71 13.91 4.42 5.19
N ILE A 72 12.73 4.87 5.64
CA ILE A 72 12.53 6.21 6.20
C ILE A 72 12.98 6.30 7.65
N GLU A 73 12.75 5.26 8.47
CA GLU A 73 13.04 5.27 9.91
C GLU A 73 14.47 5.75 10.25
N PRO A 74 15.54 5.33 9.55
CA PRO A 74 16.89 5.83 9.82
C PRO A 74 17.08 7.33 9.55
N LEU A 75 16.25 7.91 8.68
CA LEU A 75 16.32 9.34 8.33
C LEU A 75 15.90 10.24 9.49
N GLU A 76 15.08 9.73 10.43
CA GLU A 76 14.69 10.46 11.65
C GLU A 76 15.90 10.79 12.54
N GLN A 77 16.95 9.97 12.46
CA GLN A 77 18.16 10.10 13.28
C GLN A 77 19.23 10.95 12.60
N LEU A 78 18.99 11.43 11.36
CA LEU A 78 19.92 12.29 10.66
C LEU A 78 19.98 13.66 11.33
N THR A 79 21.05 13.89 12.08
CA THR A 79 21.41 15.25 12.51
C THR A 79 22.07 16.00 11.35
N PRO A 80 21.77 17.30 11.16
CA PRO A 80 22.46 18.10 10.16
C PRO A 80 23.95 18.06 10.40
N ARG A 81 24.73 17.66 9.39
CA ARG A 81 26.19 17.64 9.46
C ARG A 81 26.67 19.07 9.68
N ASN A 82 26.97 19.41 10.93
CA ASN A 82 27.51 20.72 11.28
C ASN A 82 28.90 20.83 10.63
N ARG A 83 28.97 21.51 9.49
CA ARG A 83 30.24 21.83 8.84
C ARG A 83 30.95 22.88 9.69
N SER A 84 31.58 22.46 10.80
CA SER A 84 32.64 23.25 11.41
C SER A 84 33.88 23.14 10.53
N HIS A 85 33.87 23.86 9.41
CA HIS A 85 35.11 24.22 8.74
C HIS A 85 35.75 25.30 9.61
N LYS A 86 36.46 24.88 10.67
CA LYS A 86 37.44 25.75 11.31
C LYS A 86 38.51 26.01 10.26
N SER A 87 38.43 27.17 9.59
CA SER A 87 39.54 27.69 8.80
C SER A 87 40.74 27.81 9.75
N PRO A 88 41.90 27.19 9.46
CA PRO A 88 43.10 27.51 10.19
C PRO A 88 43.45 28.96 9.88
N VAL A 89 43.45 29.79 10.92
CA VAL A 89 44.02 31.14 10.86
C VAL A 89 45.49 30.96 10.53
N LEU A 90 45.86 31.26 9.28
CA LEU A 90 47.26 31.41 8.89
C LEU A 90 47.76 32.70 9.54
N HIS A 91 48.40 32.56 10.71
CA HIS A 91 49.32 33.56 11.22
C HIS A 91 50.52 33.61 10.27
N TYR A 92 50.61 34.65 9.45
CA TYR A 92 51.88 35.08 8.87
C TYR A 92 52.42 36.24 9.70
N PHE A 93 53.69 36.12 10.06
CA PHE A 93 54.53 37.12 10.69
C PHE A 93 54.58 38.42 9.89
#